data_AF-A0A9W7ZFD8-F1
#
_entry.id   AF-A0A9W7ZFD8-F1
#
_cell.length_a   1.000
_cell.length_b   1.000
_cell.length_c   1.000
_cell.angle_alpha   90.00
_cell.angle_beta   90.00
_cell.angle_gamma   90.00
#
_symmetry.space_group_name_H-M   'P 1'
#
loop_
_entity.id
_entity.type
_entity.pdbx_description
1 polymer ?
#
loop_
_entity_poly.entity_id
_entity_poly.type
_entity_poly.pdbx_seq_one_letter_code
_entity_poly.pdbx_strand_id
1 'polypeptide(L)'
;MAVDVDRKGNAVRTERTGTYPFMSVGNLEGSPHNRTALDDWESLLYILCWLGTYGWNTATSRTDIDDLEINDWSEGTPTKIARKKRQHLDTEEAFAIISRQFNSDIPDIEPLQRLVKILRKILINEHKDNDLKGALEKDLGDNVNLNDDVFLKPNPEPKVVIDPFKNRAEKWKEISQSLLGVLNMATKSAKRILSERRSNQLQKTI
;
A
#
# COMPACT_ATOMS: atom_id res chain seq x y z
N MET A 1 1.40 29.30 -16.36
CA MET A 1 0.60 30.03 -15.34
C MET A 1 0.40 29.09 -14.17
N ALA A 2 1.01 29.41 -13.02
CA ALA A 2 0.77 28.69 -11.77
C ALA A 2 -0.45 29.33 -11.10
N VAL A 3 -1.44 28.52 -10.73
CA VAL A 3 -2.57 28.99 -9.93
C VAL A 3 -2.16 28.83 -8.47
N ASP A 4 -1.92 29.98 -7.84
CA ASP A 4 -1.74 30.11 -6.42
C ASP A 4 -3.10 29.88 -5.75
N VAL A 5 -3.20 28.85 -4.91
CA VAL A 5 -4.40 28.59 -4.10
C VAL A 5 -4.00 28.63 -2.64
N ASP A 6 -3.93 29.85 -2.13
CA ASP A 6 -3.99 30.10 -0.70
C ASP A 6 -5.39 29.71 -0.20
N ARG A 7 -5.50 28.51 0.40
CA ARG A 7 -6.74 28.03 1.04
C ARG A 7 -6.50 27.78 2.51
N LYS A 8 -6.44 28.88 3.27
CA LYS A 8 -6.94 28.90 4.65
C LYS A 8 -8.46 28.79 4.61
N GLY A 9 -8.96 27.56 4.58
CA GLY A 9 -10.38 27.27 4.69
C GLY A 9 -10.55 25.78 4.89
N ASN A 10 -11.08 25.40 6.05
CA ASN A 10 -11.53 24.04 6.37
C ASN A 10 -12.45 23.55 5.24
N ALA A 11 -11.88 22.86 4.26
CA ALA A 11 -12.65 22.22 3.21
C ALA A 11 -13.38 21.04 3.87
N VAL A 12 -14.65 21.26 4.21
CA VAL A 12 -15.56 20.21 4.67
C VAL A 12 -15.53 19.10 3.62
N ARG A 13 -15.16 17.90 4.06
CA ARG A 13 -15.04 16.69 3.25
C ARG A 13 -16.37 16.40 2.56
N THR A 14 -16.48 16.69 1.27
CA THR A 14 -17.60 16.19 0.47
C THR A 14 -17.34 14.72 0.17
N GLU A 15 -18.20 13.84 0.68
CA GLU A 15 -18.19 12.41 0.36
C GLU A 15 -18.33 12.22 -1.15
N ARG A 16 -17.24 11.82 -1.81
CA ARG A 16 -17.26 11.34 -3.20
C ARG A 16 -17.13 9.83 -3.18
N THR A 17 -18.26 9.15 -3.29
CA THR A 17 -18.40 7.69 -3.26
C THR A 17 -17.60 6.98 -4.36
N GLY A 18 -17.38 7.63 -5.51
CA GLY A 18 -16.63 7.06 -6.65
C GLY A 18 -15.11 6.94 -6.47
N THR A 19 -14.52 7.46 -5.39
CA THR A 19 -13.06 7.45 -5.20
C THR A 19 -12.60 6.60 -4.01
N TYR A 20 -13.51 5.91 -3.30
CA TYR A 20 -13.15 5.09 -2.14
C TYR A 20 -12.11 3.98 -2.41
N PRO A 21 -12.12 3.29 -3.57
CA PRO A 21 -11.09 2.30 -3.88
C PRO A 21 -9.67 2.85 -3.86
N PHE A 22 -9.51 4.13 -4.19
CA PHE A 22 -8.20 4.78 -4.30
C PHE A 22 -7.91 5.73 -3.15
N MET A 23 -8.88 6.02 -2.28
CA MET A 23 -8.69 6.92 -1.15
C MET A 23 -7.77 6.29 -0.10
N SER A 24 -6.89 7.09 0.50
CA SER A 24 -6.02 6.65 1.60
C SER A 24 -6.84 6.24 2.83
N VAL A 25 -6.30 5.34 3.64
CA VAL A 25 -6.86 4.89 4.93
C VAL A 25 -7.17 6.10 5.82
N GLY A 26 -6.23 7.04 5.96
CA GLY A 26 -6.43 8.24 6.77
C GLY A 26 -7.61 9.08 6.30
N ASN A 27 -7.84 9.18 4.99
CA ASN A 27 -8.99 9.90 4.44
C ASN A 27 -10.31 9.13 4.63
N LEU A 28 -10.30 7.81 4.45
CA LEU A 28 -11.47 6.94 4.66
C LEU A 28 -11.92 6.90 6.13
N GLU A 29 -10.97 6.97 7.07
CA GLU A 29 -11.23 6.99 8.51
C GLU A 29 -11.62 8.37 9.04
N GLY A 30 -11.58 9.39 8.18
CA GLY A 30 -11.84 10.75 8.61
C GLY A 30 -10.77 11.29 9.57
N SER A 31 -9.51 10.85 9.43
CA SER A 31 -8.39 11.25 10.30
C SER A 31 -8.35 12.78 10.52
N PRO A 32 -8.11 13.24 11.77
CA PRO A 32 -8.01 14.67 12.08
C PRO A 32 -6.69 15.29 11.61
N HIS A 33 -5.72 14.49 11.16
CA HIS A 33 -4.45 14.97 10.66
C HIS A 33 -4.59 15.64 9.29
N ASN A 34 -3.74 16.63 9.03
CA ASN A 34 -3.69 17.29 7.72
C ASN A 34 -3.32 16.28 6.63
N ARG A 35 -4.02 16.37 5.49
CA ARG A 35 -3.65 15.62 4.28
C ARG A 35 -2.22 15.97 3.89
N THR A 36 -1.43 14.95 3.59
CA THR A 36 -0.05 15.09 3.12
C THR A 36 0.11 14.46 1.75
N ALA A 37 1.29 14.61 1.13
CA ALA A 37 1.62 13.90 -0.11
C ALA A 37 1.56 12.37 0.06
N LEU A 38 1.63 11.83 1.29
CA LEU A 38 1.53 10.38 1.51
C LEU A 38 0.15 9.82 1.21
N ASP A 39 -0.91 10.63 1.32
CA ASP A 39 -2.24 10.20 0.92
C ASP A 39 -2.31 9.95 -0.58
N ASP A 40 -1.62 10.78 -1.37
CA ASP A 40 -1.52 10.63 -2.82
C ASP A 40 -0.62 9.43 -3.18
N TRP A 41 0.46 9.21 -2.44
CA TRP A 41 1.31 8.03 -2.61
C TRP A 41 0.60 6.72 -2.29
N GLU A 42 -0.21 6.69 -1.23
CA GLU A 42 -1.05 5.55 -0.91
C GLU A 42 -2.09 5.32 -2.02
N SER A 43 -2.70 6.40 -2.52
CA SER A 43 -3.63 6.33 -3.65
C SER A 43 -2.97 5.74 -4.90
N LEU A 44 -1.73 6.15 -5.20
CA LEU A 44 -0.95 5.59 -6.30
C LEU A 44 -0.71 4.09 -6.11
N LEU A 45 -0.34 3.66 -4.90
CA LEU A 45 -0.14 2.24 -4.59
C LEU A 45 -1.42 1.44 -4.88
N TYR A 46 -2.59 1.94 -4.48
CA TYR A 46 -3.87 1.30 -4.76
C TYR A 46 -4.18 1.22 -6.26
N ILE A 47 -3.94 2.30 -7.00
CA ILE A 47 -4.11 2.31 -8.46
C ILE A 47 -3.21 1.27 -9.13
N LEU A 48 -1.94 1.19 -8.74
CA LEU A 48 -1.01 0.21 -9.32
C LEU A 48 -1.42 -1.23 -9.01
N CYS A 49 -1.91 -1.50 -7.80
CA CYS A 49 -2.45 -2.81 -7.45
C CYS A 49 -3.72 -3.14 -8.24
N TRP A 50 -4.61 -2.16 -8.41
CA TRP A 50 -5.83 -2.30 -9.20
C TRP A 50 -5.52 -2.65 -10.65
N LEU A 51 -4.66 -1.87 -11.30
CA LEU A 51 -4.22 -2.11 -12.68
C LEU A 51 -3.46 -3.43 -12.81
N GLY A 52 -2.63 -3.77 -11.83
CA GLY A 52 -1.92 -5.05 -11.80
C GLY A 52 -2.84 -6.25 -11.67
N THR A 53 -4.00 -6.10 -11.01
CA THR A 53 -4.94 -7.19 -10.76
C THR A 53 -5.98 -7.35 -11.86
N TYR A 54 -6.61 -6.26 -12.30
CA TYR A 54 -7.67 -6.33 -13.32
C TYR A 54 -7.18 -6.16 -14.75
N GLY A 55 -5.96 -5.66 -14.95
CA GLY A 55 -5.48 -5.21 -16.25
C GLY A 55 -5.86 -3.77 -16.56
N TRP A 56 -5.43 -3.32 -17.74
CA TRP A 56 -5.53 -1.92 -18.17
C TRP A 56 -6.11 -1.74 -19.57
N ASN A 57 -6.36 -2.83 -20.30
CA ASN A 57 -7.04 -2.83 -21.59
C ASN A 57 -7.77 -4.15 -21.80
N THR A 58 -8.59 -4.24 -22.85
CA THR A 58 -9.36 -5.45 -23.16
C THR A 58 -8.53 -6.71 -23.38
N ALA A 59 -7.27 -6.58 -23.78
CA ALA A 59 -6.37 -7.72 -23.99
C ALA A 59 -5.75 -8.24 -22.68
N THR A 60 -5.70 -7.41 -21.63
CA THR A 60 -5.17 -7.78 -20.32
C THR A 60 -6.26 -7.79 -19.23
N SER A 61 -7.51 -7.53 -19.61
CA SER A 61 -8.65 -7.56 -18.70
C SER A 61 -8.89 -8.96 -18.19
N ARG A 62 -8.95 -9.09 -16.86
CA ARG A 62 -9.29 -10.34 -16.20
C ARG A 62 -10.79 -10.64 -16.28
N THR A 63 -11.17 -11.92 -16.40
CA THR A 63 -12.56 -12.37 -16.39
C THR A 63 -12.98 -13.00 -15.06
N ASP A 64 -12.06 -13.61 -14.32
CA ASP A 64 -12.25 -14.17 -12.97
C ASP A 64 -12.13 -13.08 -11.89
N ILE A 65 -13.15 -12.22 -11.76
CA ILE A 65 -13.10 -11.06 -10.87
C ILE A 65 -13.73 -11.27 -9.49
N ASP A 66 -14.51 -12.32 -9.28
CA ASP A 66 -15.42 -12.40 -8.13
C ASP A 66 -14.69 -12.68 -6.79
N ASP A 67 -13.56 -13.40 -6.81
CA ASP A 67 -12.84 -13.85 -5.60
C ASP A 67 -11.51 -13.10 -5.35
N LEU A 68 -11.40 -11.87 -5.85
CA LEU A 68 -10.18 -11.08 -5.69
C LEU A 68 -10.19 -10.31 -4.36
N GLU A 69 -9.11 -10.41 -3.59
CA GLU A 69 -8.96 -9.75 -2.29
C GLU A 69 -8.92 -8.22 -2.43
N ILE A 70 -8.60 -7.74 -3.64
CA ILE A 70 -8.66 -6.30 -3.95
C ILE A 70 -10.10 -5.77 -4.05
N ASN A 71 -11.11 -6.63 -4.26
CA ASN A 71 -12.53 -6.24 -4.29
C ASN A 71 -12.95 -5.58 -2.96
N ASP A 72 -12.42 -6.08 -1.84
CA ASP A 72 -12.64 -5.55 -0.49
C ASP A 72 -12.17 -4.10 -0.31
N TRP A 73 -11.38 -3.56 -1.24
CA TRP A 73 -11.02 -2.14 -1.25
C TRP A 73 -12.11 -1.25 -1.84
N SER A 74 -13.15 -1.83 -2.44
CA SER A 74 -14.26 -1.11 -3.07
C SER A 74 -15.62 -1.40 -2.43
N GLU A 75 -15.73 -2.45 -1.62
CA GLU A 75 -17.00 -2.95 -1.11
C GLU A 75 -17.34 -2.52 0.32
N GLY A 76 -18.51 -1.90 0.47
CA GLY A 76 -19.10 -1.56 1.76
C GLY A 76 -18.81 -0.13 2.22
N THR A 77 -18.81 0.08 3.53
CA THR A 77 -18.65 1.41 4.13
C THR A 77 -17.19 1.88 4.08
N PRO A 78 -16.91 3.21 4.10
CA PRO A 78 -15.54 3.73 4.16
C PRO A 78 -14.69 3.10 5.27
N THR A 79 -15.28 2.88 6.44
CA THR A 79 -14.63 2.21 7.58
C THR A 79 -14.26 0.76 7.29
N LYS A 80 -15.15 0.00 6.61
CA LYS A 80 -14.86 -1.40 6.21
C LYS A 80 -13.70 -1.44 5.22
N ILE A 81 -13.73 -0.56 4.21
CA ILE A 81 -12.69 -0.42 3.20
C ILE A 81 -11.35 -0.05 3.85
N ALA A 82 -11.34 0.94 4.75
CA ALA A 82 -10.14 1.35 5.47
C ALA A 82 -9.53 0.20 6.28
N ARG A 83 -10.37 -0.56 7.01
CA ARG A 83 -9.93 -1.73 7.78
C ARG A 83 -9.26 -2.78 6.89
N LYS A 84 -9.86 -3.10 5.74
CA LYS A 84 -9.31 -4.07 4.79
C LYS A 84 -7.98 -3.61 4.19
N LYS A 85 -7.90 -2.33 3.80
CA LYS A 85 -6.64 -1.70 3.36
C LYS A 85 -5.56 -1.76 4.43
N ARG A 86 -5.89 -1.43 5.68
CA ARG A 86 -4.96 -1.56 6.82
C ARG A 86 -4.45 -3.00 6.96
N GLN A 87 -5.35 -3.98 6.98
CA GLN A 87 -4.99 -5.40 7.10
C GLN A 87 -4.03 -5.83 5.98
N HIS A 88 -4.33 -5.48 4.72
CA HIS A 88 -3.46 -5.82 3.59
C HIS A 88 -2.13 -5.07 3.61
N LEU A 89 -2.09 -3.85 4.15
CA LEU A 89 -0.87 -3.07 4.23
C LEU A 89 -0.06 -3.30 5.51
N ASP A 90 -0.53 -4.08 6.48
CA ASP A 90 0.09 -4.19 7.81
C ASP A 90 1.41 -4.98 7.81
N THR A 91 1.44 -6.10 7.09
CA THR A 91 2.63 -6.95 6.94
C THR A 91 3.01 -7.18 5.48
N GLU A 92 4.21 -7.68 5.24
CA GLU A 92 4.64 -8.05 3.88
C GLU A 92 3.84 -9.26 3.38
N GLU A 93 3.54 -10.20 4.28
CA GLU A 93 2.76 -11.41 4.02
C GLU A 93 1.32 -11.07 3.64
N ALA A 94 0.67 -10.18 4.39
CA ALA A 94 -0.68 -9.73 4.08
C ALA A 94 -0.73 -8.98 2.75
N PHE A 95 0.28 -8.12 2.47
CA PHE A 95 0.34 -7.42 1.20
C PHE A 95 0.65 -8.37 0.03
N ALA A 96 1.39 -9.45 0.28
CA ALA A 96 1.72 -10.43 -0.73
C ALA A 96 0.47 -11.10 -1.31
N ILE A 97 -0.60 -11.25 -0.53
CA ILE A 97 -1.91 -11.77 -1.00
C ILE A 97 -2.39 -10.96 -2.21
N ILE A 98 -2.39 -9.63 -2.11
CA ILE A 98 -2.78 -8.73 -3.22
C ILE A 98 -1.82 -8.86 -4.40
N SER A 99 -0.51 -8.75 -4.16
CA SER A 99 0.47 -8.76 -5.26
C SER A 99 0.51 -10.11 -6.02
N ARG A 100 0.19 -11.22 -5.36
CA ARG A 100 0.11 -12.56 -5.97
C ARG A 100 -1.10 -12.72 -6.88
N GLN A 101 -2.17 -11.94 -6.64
CA GLN A 101 -3.35 -11.94 -7.49
C GLN A 101 -3.19 -11.10 -8.76
N PHE A 102 -2.03 -10.50 -9.04
CA PHE A 102 -1.83 -9.76 -10.29
C PHE A 102 -2.07 -10.64 -11.52
N ASN A 103 -2.61 -10.05 -12.58
CA ASN A 103 -2.97 -10.78 -13.79
C ASN A 103 -1.73 -11.26 -14.54
N SER A 104 -1.57 -12.58 -14.64
CA SER A 104 -0.48 -13.23 -15.39
C SER A 104 -0.56 -12.98 -16.90
N ASP A 105 -1.73 -12.61 -17.41
CA ASP A 105 -1.90 -12.29 -18.84
C ASP A 105 -1.29 -10.92 -19.19
N ILE A 106 -0.94 -10.12 -18.18
CA ILE A 106 -0.19 -8.89 -18.39
C ILE A 106 1.28 -9.24 -18.69
N PRO A 107 1.80 -8.87 -19.87
CA PRO A 107 3.21 -9.09 -20.18
C PRO A 107 4.12 -8.35 -19.20
N ASP A 108 5.18 -9.00 -18.74
CA ASP A 108 6.17 -8.43 -17.83
C ASP A 108 5.56 -7.85 -16.53
N ILE A 109 4.57 -8.55 -15.95
CA ILE A 109 3.90 -8.12 -14.72
C ILE A 109 4.80 -8.15 -13.47
N GLU A 110 5.82 -9.02 -13.45
CA GLU A 110 6.74 -9.19 -12.31
C GLU A 110 7.44 -7.89 -11.87
N PRO A 111 7.99 -7.05 -12.77
CA PRO A 111 8.45 -5.71 -12.44
C PRO A 111 7.44 -4.85 -11.67
N LEU A 112 6.16 -4.88 -12.04
CA LEU A 112 5.11 -4.11 -11.36
C LEU A 112 4.84 -4.70 -9.97
N GLN A 113 4.77 -6.03 -9.84
CA GLN A 113 4.66 -6.71 -8.53
C GLN A 113 5.80 -6.32 -7.60
N ARG A 114 7.04 -6.27 -8.10
CA ARG A 114 8.21 -5.84 -7.32
C ARG A 114 8.11 -4.36 -6.94
N LEU A 115 7.68 -3.50 -7.86
CA LEU A 115 7.52 -2.08 -7.60
C LEU A 115 6.54 -1.82 -6.45
N VAL A 116 5.34 -2.41 -6.49
CA VAL A 116 4.32 -2.17 -5.45
C VAL A 116 4.78 -2.65 -4.07
N LYS A 117 5.54 -3.76 -4.00
CA LYS A 117 6.12 -4.26 -2.75
C LYS A 117 7.14 -3.27 -2.16
N ILE A 118 8.00 -2.70 -3.00
CA ILE A 118 8.99 -1.70 -2.56
C ILE A 118 8.26 -0.42 -2.11
N LEU A 119 7.28 0.06 -2.88
CA LEU A 119 6.50 1.25 -2.51
C LEU A 119 5.78 1.05 -1.18
N ARG A 120 5.11 -0.10 -0.97
CA ARG A 120 4.47 -0.45 0.31
C ARG A 120 5.49 -0.48 1.45
N LYS A 121 6.66 -1.10 1.23
CA LYS A 121 7.71 -1.16 2.25
C LYS A 121 8.17 0.24 2.67
N ILE A 122 8.41 1.14 1.73
CA ILE A 122 8.82 2.52 2.02
C ILE A 122 7.69 3.26 2.74
N LEU A 123 6.46 3.17 2.22
CA LEU A 123 5.31 3.89 2.73
C LEU A 123 4.91 3.47 4.17
N ILE A 124 5.16 2.21 4.55
CA ILE A 124 4.69 1.63 5.82
C ILE A 124 5.85 1.28 6.78
N ASN A 125 6.94 0.69 6.29
CA ASN A 125 7.99 0.12 7.16
C ASN A 125 9.17 1.07 7.43
N GLU A 126 9.44 2.09 6.61
CA GLU A 126 10.57 3.02 6.87
C GLU A 126 10.37 3.90 8.13
N HIS A 127 9.23 3.75 8.82
CA HIS A 127 8.94 4.40 10.11
C HIS A 127 9.12 3.51 11.32
N LYS A 128 9.43 2.21 11.12
CA LYS A 128 9.78 1.34 12.23
C LYS A 128 11.20 1.73 12.66
N ASP A 129 11.30 2.66 13.60
CA ASP A 129 12.53 2.84 14.36
C ASP A 129 13.02 1.46 14.79
N ASN A 130 14.32 1.22 14.63
CA ASN A 130 14.93 -0.07 14.96
C ASN A 130 14.66 -0.49 16.41
N ASP A 131 14.30 0.46 17.29
CA ASP A 131 13.99 0.27 18.70
C ASP A 131 12.67 -0.45 18.97
N LEU A 132 11.82 -0.65 17.95
CA LEU A 132 10.50 -1.29 18.10
C LEU A 132 10.43 -2.70 17.50
N LYS A 133 11.57 -3.27 17.11
CA LYS A 133 11.69 -4.66 16.65
C LYS A 133 11.29 -5.72 17.70
N GLY A 134 10.97 -5.32 18.93
CA GLY A 134 10.64 -6.22 20.05
C GLY A 134 9.15 -6.43 20.35
N ALA A 135 8.23 -5.77 19.67
CA ALA A 135 6.79 -5.90 19.96
C ALA A 135 6.01 -6.50 18.78
N LEU A 136 6.43 -7.67 18.32
CA LEU A 136 5.62 -8.52 17.44
C LEU A 136 5.03 -9.66 18.26
N GLU A 137 3.77 -9.94 17.95
CA GLU A 137 2.90 -10.94 18.55
C GLU A 137 3.61 -12.24 18.95
N LYS A 138 3.45 -12.63 20.22
CA LYS A 138 3.54 -14.03 20.61
C LYS A 138 2.11 -14.54 20.69
N ASP A 139 1.72 -15.27 19.67
CA ASP A 139 0.72 -16.34 19.62
C ASP A 139 -0.65 -16.06 20.26
N LEU A 140 -1.63 -15.78 19.41
CA LEU A 140 -2.92 -16.46 19.49
C LEU A 140 -2.71 -17.89 18.96
N GLY A 141 -2.35 -18.80 19.85
CA GLY A 141 -2.16 -20.21 19.54
C GLY A 141 -2.36 -21.04 20.81
N ASP A 142 -3.48 -21.76 20.84
CA ASP A 142 -3.92 -22.64 21.92
C ASP A 142 -2.81 -23.57 22.43
N ASN A 143 -2.65 -23.59 23.76
CA ASN A 143 -2.45 -24.83 24.50
C ASN A 143 -2.86 -24.58 25.96
N VAL A 144 -4.08 -25.03 26.27
CA VAL A 144 -4.51 -25.25 27.65
C VAL A 144 -3.59 -26.32 28.23
N ASN A 145 -2.77 -25.94 29.21
CA ASN A 145 -2.20 -26.89 30.15
C ASN A 145 -2.43 -26.33 31.56
N LEU A 146 -3.44 -26.89 32.22
CA LEU A 146 -3.67 -26.71 33.65
C LEU A 146 -2.56 -27.46 34.35
N ASN A 147 -1.65 -26.75 35.04
CA ASN A 147 -1.06 -27.12 36.33
C ASN A 147 -0.07 -26.04 36.82
N ASP A 148 -0.20 -25.76 38.12
CA ASP A 148 0.80 -25.24 39.06
C ASP A 148 1.28 -23.77 38.96
N ASP A 149 0.60 -22.95 39.76
CA ASP A 149 1.10 -22.08 40.83
C ASP A 149 2.45 -21.33 40.73
N VAL A 150 2.37 -20.09 41.25
CA VAL A 150 3.42 -19.17 41.72
C VAL A 150 4.02 -18.20 40.69
N PHE A 151 4.07 -16.94 41.13
CA PHE A 151 4.71 -15.74 40.55
C PHE A 151 3.81 -14.83 39.70
N LEU A 152 3.31 -13.79 40.40
CA LEU A 152 3.04 -12.44 39.92
C LEU A 152 3.65 -12.17 38.53
N LYS A 153 2.84 -12.32 37.48
CA LYS A 153 3.22 -11.78 36.16
C LYS A 153 3.23 -10.26 36.30
N PRO A 154 4.35 -9.57 36.01
CA PRO A 154 4.32 -8.12 35.94
C PRO A 154 3.25 -7.73 34.92
N ASN A 155 2.38 -6.80 35.31
CA ASN A 155 1.39 -6.22 34.42
C ASN A 155 2.13 -5.85 33.11
N PRO A 156 1.80 -6.45 31.95
CA PRO A 156 2.52 -6.13 30.73
C PRO A 156 2.36 -4.62 30.53
N GLU A 157 3.48 -3.90 30.49
CA GLU A 157 3.46 -2.48 30.16
C GLU A 157 2.59 -2.28 28.91
N PRO A 158 1.79 -1.20 28.84
CA PRO A 158 0.91 -0.97 27.71
C PRO A 158 1.77 -0.97 26.44
N LYS A 159 1.67 -2.05 25.65
CA LYS A 159 2.33 -2.17 24.37
C LYS A 159 1.89 -0.97 23.54
N VAL A 160 2.83 -0.07 23.23
CA VAL A 160 2.54 1.10 22.40
C VAL A 160 2.18 0.57 21.02
N VAL A 161 0.88 0.50 20.73
CA VAL A 161 0.37 0.17 19.40
C VAL A 161 0.69 1.34 18.51
N ILE A 162 1.78 1.22 17.76
CA ILE A 162 2.20 2.23 16.79
C ILE A 162 1.31 2.13 15.58
N ASP A 163 0.57 3.20 15.30
CA ASP A 163 -0.21 3.30 14.07
C ASP A 163 0.71 3.73 12.92
N PRO A 164 1.07 2.81 11.99
CA PRO A 164 2.01 3.11 10.92
C PRO A 164 1.48 4.19 9.97
N PHE A 165 0.16 4.40 9.91
CA PHE A 165 -0.46 5.41 9.07
C PHE A 165 -0.42 6.82 9.68
N LYS A 166 -0.36 6.91 11.01
CA LYS A 166 -0.23 8.19 11.72
C LYS A 166 1.22 8.65 11.79
N ASN A 167 2.12 7.76 12.19
CA ASN A 167 3.52 8.13 12.45
C ASN A 167 4.27 8.55 11.18
N ARG A 168 3.90 7.99 10.01
CA ARG A 168 4.50 8.39 8.74
C ARG A 168 4.17 9.83 8.34
N ALA A 169 3.06 10.39 8.82
CA ALA A 169 2.64 11.75 8.46
C ALA A 169 3.63 12.81 8.95
N GLU A 170 4.38 12.54 10.02
CA GLU A 170 5.42 13.45 10.53
C GLU A 170 6.66 13.47 9.63
N LYS A 171 7.04 12.32 9.05
CA LYS A 171 8.19 12.15 8.15
C LYS A 171 7.81 12.25 6.66
N TRP A 172 6.65 12.81 6.34
CA TRP A 172 6.05 12.76 5.00
C TRP A 172 6.97 13.23 3.85
N LYS A 173 7.83 14.22 4.09
CA LYS A 173 8.75 14.75 3.08
C LYS A 173 9.84 13.74 2.71
N GLU A 174 10.47 13.14 3.70
CA GLU A 174 11.56 12.17 3.53
C GLU A 174 11.05 10.93 2.78
N ILE A 175 9.91 10.40 3.22
CA ILE A 175 9.26 9.25 2.57
C ILE A 175 8.90 9.57 1.12
N SER A 176 8.31 10.74 0.88
CA SER A 176 7.91 11.15 -0.46
C SER A 176 9.13 11.24 -1.40
N GLN A 177 10.29 11.67 -0.87
CA GLN A 177 11.54 11.68 -1.63
C GLN A 177 12.04 10.26 -1.92
N SER A 178 12.02 9.35 -0.94
CA SER A 178 12.37 7.93 -1.13
C SER A 178 11.48 7.27 -2.19
N LEU A 179 10.16 7.48 -2.11
CA LEU A 179 9.18 6.95 -3.06
C LEU A 179 9.42 7.50 -4.48
N LEU A 180 9.67 8.80 -4.61
CA LEU A 180 10.02 9.43 -5.88
C LEU A 180 11.33 8.85 -6.47
N GLY A 181 12.33 8.60 -5.62
CA GLY A 181 13.57 7.94 -6.02
C GLY A 181 13.32 6.57 -6.65
N VAL A 182 12.48 5.74 -6.01
CA VAL A 182 12.11 4.42 -6.53
C VAL A 182 11.37 4.51 -7.86
N LEU A 183 10.37 5.39 -7.99
CA LEU A 183 9.66 5.57 -9.26
C LEU A 183 10.58 6.02 -10.39
N ASN A 184 11.52 6.92 -10.10
CA ASN A 184 12.50 7.38 -11.09
C ASN A 184 13.41 6.24 -11.55
N MET A 185 13.87 5.38 -10.63
CA MET A 185 14.66 4.21 -10.98
C MET A 185 13.86 3.22 -11.82
N ALA A 186 12.62 2.91 -11.42
CA ALA A 186 11.74 2.02 -12.18
C ALA A 186 11.49 2.56 -13.60
N THR A 187 11.22 3.86 -13.73
CA THR A 187 10.99 4.54 -15.01
C THR A 187 12.23 4.46 -15.92
N LYS A 188 13.43 4.71 -15.38
CA LYS A 188 14.68 4.61 -16.14
C LYS A 188 14.92 3.18 -16.64
N SER A 189 14.72 2.19 -15.77
CA SER A 189 14.84 0.77 -16.14
C SER A 189 13.85 0.37 -17.23
N ALA A 190 12.59 0.78 -17.11
CA ALA A 190 11.56 0.50 -18.11
C ALA A 190 11.90 1.12 -19.48
N LYS A 191 12.34 2.38 -19.51
CA LYS A 191 12.78 3.05 -20.75
C LYS A 191 13.94 2.32 -21.42
N ARG A 192 14.92 1.87 -20.63
CA ARG A 192 16.06 1.10 -21.14
C ARG A 192 15.60 -0.21 -21.80
N ILE A 193 14.76 -0.99 -21.12
CA ILE A 193 14.22 -2.25 -21.66
C ILE A 193 13.45 -2.01 -22.97
N LEU A 194 12.60 -0.98 -23.02
CA LEU A 194 11.85 -0.64 -24.23
C LEU A 194 12.77 -0.25 -25.39
N SER A 195 13.84 0.50 -25.11
CA SER A 195 14.82 0.88 -26.13
C SER A 195 15.58 -0.34 -26.69
N GLU A 196 15.98 -1.28 -25.82
CA GLU A 196 16.65 -2.53 -26.22
C GLU A 196 15.75 -3.42 -27.07
N ARG A 197 14.47 -3.57 -26.67
CA ARG A 197 13.48 -4.35 -27.44
C ARG A 197 13.26 -3.78 -28.84
N ARG A 198 13.17 -2.45 -28.96
CA ARG A 198 12.99 -1.77 -30.25
C ARG A 198 14.19 -1.97 -31.17
N SER A 199 15.41 -1.86 -30.64
CA SER A 199 16.65 -2.11 -31.39
C SER A 199 16.74 -3.56 -31.89
N ASN A 200 16.37 -4.53 -31.05
CA ASN A 200 16.39 -5.94 -31.40
C ASN A 200 15.33 -6.34 -32.45
N GLN A 201 14.19 -5.66 -32.49
CA GLN A 201 13.18 -5.85 -33.54
C GLN A 201 13.67 -5.34 -34.90
N LEU A 202 14.34 -4.18 -34.93
CA LEU A 202 14.88 -3.60 -36.17
C LEU A 202 15.98 -4.49 -36.79
N GLN A 203 16.80 -5.15 -35.97
CA GLN A 203 17.84 -6.07 -36.44
C GLN A 203 17.32 -7.40 -37.00
N LYS A 204 16.10 -7.83 -36.63
CA LYS A 204 15.49 -9.08 -37.13
C LYS A 204 14.73 -8.92 -38.45
N THR A 205 14.62 -7.69 -38.96
CA THR A 205 13.84 -7.37 -40.17
C THR A 205 14.74 -7.08 -41.40
N ILE A 206 16.06 -7.26 -41.26
CA ILE A 206 17.07 -7.14 -42.31
C ILE A 206 17.69 -8.51 -42.53
#